data_AF-A0A381XSM7-F1
#
_entry.id   AF-A0A381XSM7-F1
#
_cell.length_a   1.000
_cell.length_b   1.000
_cell.length_c   1.000
_cell.angle_alpha   90.00
_cell.angle_beta   90.00
_cell.angle_gamma   90.00
#
_symmetry.space_group_name_H-M   'P 1'
#
loop_
_entity.id
_entity.type
_entity.pdbx_description
1 polymer ?
#
loop_
_entity_poly.entity_id
_entity_poly.type
_entity_poly.pdbx_seq_one_letter_code
_entity_poly.pdbx_strand_id
1 'polypeptide(L)'
;MDAESGHVANESRLNEVILVRLEPTDLSEETAERSALGIVAYSAICTHTGCEVSDWEENTRRLRCPCHESEFDPSNNGRVMEGPAPRRLASLPLEAVDDVLLVAGGFIGLLGAQTP
;
A
#
# COMPACT_ATOMS: atom_id res chain seq x y z
N MET A 1 8.44 -13.03 -1.15
CA MET A 1 9.21 -14.28 -0.99
C MET A 1 10.62 -13.85 -0.64
N ASP A 2 11.20 -14.37 0.42
CA ASP A 2 12.60 -14.16 0.72
C ASP A 2 13.46 -14.83 -0.36
N ALA A 3 14.41 -14.09 -0.93
CA ALA A 3 15.17 -14.55 -2.10
C ALA A 3 16.14 -15.70 -1.77
N GLU A 4 16.62 -15.76 -0.52
CA GLU A 4 17.59 -16.77 -0.08
C GLU A 4 16.92 -18.06 0.38
N SER A 5 15.90 -17.96 1.23
CA SER A 5 15.22 -19.10 1.84
C SER A 5 14.02 -19.60 1.03
N GLY A 6 13.53 -18.82 0.06
CA GLY A 6 12.28 -19.09 -0.65
C GLY A 6 11.02 -18.99 0.22
N HIS A 7 11.16 -18.56 1.49
CA HIS A 7 10.05 -18.45 2.41
C HIS A 7 9.06 -17.37 1.95
N VAL A 8 7.78 -17.71 1.94
CA VAL A 8 6.69 -16.77 1.66
C VAL A 8 6.03 -16.42 2.99
N ALA A 9 6.21 -15.18 3.44
CA ALA A 9 5.68 -14.69 4.71
C ALA A 9 4.17 -14.42 4.65
N ASN A 10 3.34 -15.42 4.35
CA ASN A 10 1.87 -15.31 4.26
C ASN A 10 1.12 -15.79 5.52
N GLU A 11 1.84 -15.98 6.62
CA GLU A 11 1.32 -16.48 7.90
C GLU A 11 0.44 -15.44 8.62
N SER A 12 0.61 -14.16 8.30
CA SER A 12 -0.14 -13.04 8.86
C SER A 12 -0.76 -12.22 7.75
N ARG A 13 -2.04 -11.89 7.88
CA ARG A 13 -2.74 -10.93 7.00
C ARG A 13 -2.08 -9.55 7.00
N LEU A 14 -1.35 -9.18 8.05
CA LEU A 14 -0.62 -7.90 8.06
C LEU A 14 0.49 -7.82 7.00
N ASN A 15 0.87 -8.95 6.40
CA ASN A 15 1.82 -9.02 5.30
C ASN A 15 1.15 -8.90 3.92
N GLU A 16 -0.18 -8.80 3.85
CA GLU A 16 -0.89 -8.54 2.60
C GLU A 16 -0.58 -7.11 2.12
N VAL A 17 -0.18 -7.01 0.86
CA VAL A 17 0.20 -5.77 0.21
C VAL A 17 -0.56 -5.59 -1.09
N ILE A 18 -0.87 -4.33 -1.41
CA ILE A 18 -1.40 -3.94 -2.71
C ILE A 18 -0.32 -3.22 -3.51
N LEU A 19 -0.17 -3.62 -4.77
CA LEU A 19 0.73 -2.99 -5.72
C LEU A 19 -0.08 -2.19 -6.73
N VAL A 20 0.27 -0.93 -6.92
CA VAL A 20 -0.36 -0.06 -7.92
C VAL A 20 0.73 0.52 -8.79
N ARG A 21 0.57 0.42 -10.12
CA ARG A 21 1.43 1.14 -11.07
C ARG A 21 0.74 2.44 -11.46
N LEU A 22 1.46 3.54 -11.32
CA LEU A 22 1.03 4.88 -11.70
C LEU A 22 2.09 5.50 -12.62
N GLU A 23 1.71 6.58 -13.31
CA GLU A 23 2.68 7.41 -14.00
C GLU A 23 3.62 8.05 -12.96
N PRO A 24 4.96 7.93 -13.09
CA PRO A 24 5.89 8.48 -12.10
C PRO A 24 5.71 9.97 -11.85
N THR A 25 5.24 10.72 -12.86
CA THR A 25 4.96 12.16 -12.77
C THR A 25 3.75 12.50 -11.91
N ASP A 26 2.87 11.54 -11.64
CA ASP A 26 1.69 11.72 -10.80
C ASP A 26 2.01 11.49 -9.31
N LEU A 27 3.17 10.92 -8.99
CA LEU A 27 3.58 10.62 -7.62
C LEU A 27 4.05 11.89 -6.92
N SER A 28 3.62 12.09 -5.66
CA SER A 28 4.28 13.06 -4.79
C SER A 28 5.74 12.66 -4.55
N GLU A 29 6.62 13.61 -4.27
CA GLU A 29 8.06 13.38 -4.03
C GLU A 29 8.31 12.25 -3.01
N GLU A 30 7.64 12.29 -1.85
CA GLU A 30 7.76 11.24 -0.81
C GLU A 30 7.31 9.85 -1.30
N THR A 31 6.29 9.78 -2.15
CA THR A 31 5.82 8.51 -2.73
C THR A 31 6.79 8.01 -3.79
N ALA A 32 7.31 8.91 -4.62
CA ALA A 32 8.25 8.58 -5.68
C ALA A 32 9.53 7.96 -5.12
N GLU A 33 10.06 8.50 -4.02
CA GLU A 33 11.23 7.97 -3.29
C GLU A 33 11.06 6.53 -2.79
N ARG A 34 9.82 6.05 -2.63
CA ARG A 34 9.49 4.70 -2.14
C ARG A 34 8.99 3.77 -3.24
N SER A 35 8.88 4.28 -4.46
CA SER A 35 8.35 3.55 -5.62
C SER A 35 9.48 2.91 -6.42
N ALA A 36 9.14 1.87 -7.18
CA ALA A 36 10.06 1.26 -8.15
C ALA A 36 9.34 1.10 -9.49
N LEU A 37 9.89 1.64 -10.57
CA LEU A 37 9.29 1.59 -11.92
C LEU A 37 7.85 2.15 -11.97
N GLY A 38 7.56 3.19 -11.17
CA GLY A 38 6.21 3.76 -11.03
C GLY A 38 5.25 2.89 -10.22
N ILE A 39 5.74 1.81 -9.58
CA ILE A 39 4.96 0.93 -8.73
C ILE A 39 5.13 1.35 -7.28
N VAL A 40 4.01 1.51 -6.60
CA VAL A 40 3.94 1.77 -5.17
C VAL A 40 3.36 0.57 -4.46
N ALA A 41 3.80 0.33 -3.22
CA ALA A 41 3.25 -0.71 -2.36
C ALA A 41 2.70 -0.11 -1.07
N TYR A 42 1.53 -0.58 -0.67
CA TYR A 42 0.91 -0.26 0.61
C TYR A 42 0.40 -1.53 1.29
N SER A 43 0.21 -1.48 2.61
CA SER A 43 -0.55 -2.51 3.32
C SER A 43 -1.96 -2.61 2.74
N ALA A 44 -2.41 -3.83 2.48
CA ALA A 44 -3.79 -4.10 2.04
C ALA A 44 -4.80 -4.06 3.19
N ILE A 45 -4.39 -3.70 4.41
CA ILE A 45 -5.25 -3.72 5.60
C ILE A 45 -5.73 -2.31 5.92
N CYS A 46 -7.03 -2.09 5.75
CA CYS A 46 -7.69 -0.82 6.02
C CYS A 46 -7.49 -0.40 7.49
N THR A 47 -7.18 0.88 7.68
CA THR A 47 -6.84 1.46 8.98
C THR A 47 -8.06 1.77 9.85
N HIS A 48 -9.26 1.62 9.31
CA HIS A 48 -10.52 1.77 10.06
C HIS A 48 -10.75 0.56 10.99
N THR A 49 -11.17 -0.58 10.43
CA THR A 49 -11.52 -1.80 11.18
C THR A 49 -10.76 -3.06 10.72
N GLY A 50 -9.74 -2.92 9.87
CA GLY A 50 -8.89 -4.04 9.47
C GLY A 50 -9.44 -4.91 8.34
N CYS A 51 -10.47 -4.44 7.63
CA CYS A 51 -10.88 -5.05 6.37
C CYS A 51 -9.76 -4.98 5.33
N GLU A 52 -9.78 -5.89 4.37
CA GLU A 52 -8.94 -5.79 3.19
C GLU A 52 -9.35 -4.57 2.33
N VAL A 53 -8.37 -3.89 1.75
CA VAL A 53 -8.53 -2.88 0.71
C VAL A 53 -8.36 -3.59 -0.63
N SER A 54 -9.48 -3.92 -1.27
CA SER A 54 -9.53 -4.82 -2.43
C SER A 54 -9.94 -4.12 -3.73
N ASP A 55 -10.54 -2.93 -3.65
CA ASP A 55 -11.19 -2.30 -4.79
C ASP A 55 -10.32 -1.16 -5.34
N TRP A 56 -10.40 -0.97 -6.65
CA TRP A 56 -9.84 0.19 -7.34
C TRP A 56 -10.98 1.00 -7.95
N GLU A 57 -11.03 2.29 -7.65
CA GLU A 57 -11.93 3.22 -8.31
C GLU A 57 -11.21 3.84 -9.52
N GLU A 58 -11.62 3.45 -10.72
CA GLU A 58 -11.07 3.89 -12.00
C GLU A 58 -11.17 5.40 -12.22
N ASN A 59 -12.29 6.05 -11.86
CA ASN A 59 -12.45 7.48 -12.20
C ASN A 59 -11.57 8.37 -11.33
N THR A 60 -11.42 8.02 -10.06
CA THR A 60 -10.65 8.80 -9.09
C THR A 60 -9.22 8.28 -8.94
N ARG A 61 -8.92 7.09 -9.48
CA ARG A 61 -7.65 6.37 -9.36
C ARG A 61 -7.26 6.13 -7.90
N ARG A 62 -8.21 5.65 -7.10
CA ARG A 62 -8.06 5.44 -5.65
C ARG A 62 -8.24 4.00 -5.27
N LEU A 63 -7.54 3.62 -4.20
CA LEU A 63 -7.77 2.36 -3.51
C LEU A 63 -8.99 2.49 -2.62
N ARG A 64 -9.93 1.54 -2.67
CA ARG A 64 -11.17 1.56 -1.90
C ARG A 64 -11.30 0.32 -1.01
N CYS A 65 -11.66 0.57 0.24
CA CYS A 65 -12.09 -0.47 1.17
C CYS A 65 -13.61 -0.65 1.04
N PRO A 66 -14.11 -1.83 0.60
CA PRO A 66 -15.54 -2.02 0.36
C PRO A 66 -16.41 -2.07 1.63
N CYS A 67 -15.81 -2.28 2.81
CA CYS A 67 -16.57 -2.43 4.06
C CYS A 67 -17.33 -1.17 4.46
N HIS A 68 -16.64 -0.02 4.44
CA HIS A 68 -17.19 1.28 4.87
C HIS A 68 -16.71 2.41 3.96
N GLU A 69 -16.32 2.06 2.74
CA GLU A 69 -16.07 3.00 1.64
C GLU A 69 -14.95 4.01 1.91
N SER A 70 -13.96 3.61 2.73
CA SER A 70 -12.75 4.43 2.85
C SER A 70 -11.95 4.38 1.56
N GLU A 71 -11.57 5.55 1.06
CA GLU A 71 -10.72 5.68 -0.12
C GLU A 71 -9.35 6.22 0.26
N PHE A 72 -8.31 5.72 -0.41
CA PHE A 72 -6.92 6.10 -0.20
C PHE A 72 -6.29 6.48 -1.53
N ASP A 73 -5.51 7.55 -1.52
CA ASP A 73 -4.75 8.03 -2.68
C ASP A 73 -3.36 7.38 -2.73
N PRO A 74 -3.11 6.42 -3.64
CA PRO A 74 -1.81 5.76 -3.73
C PRO A 74 -0.72 6.66 -4.34
N SER A 75 -1.07 7.73 -5.05
CA SER A 75 -0.10 8.67 -5.61
C SER A 75 0.49 9.59 -4.54
N ASN A 76 -0.25 9.79 -3.46
CA ASN A 76 0.08 10.69 -2.36
C ASN A 76 0.11 9.94 -1.02
N ASN A 77 1.06 9.02 -0.90
CA ASN A 77 1.44 8.35 0.35
C ASN A 77 0.29 7.62 1.06
N GLY A 78 -0.65 7.06 0.29
CA GLY A 78 -1.78 6.29 0.81
C GLY A 78 -2.74 7.12 1.66
N ARG A 79 -2.75 8.45 1.47
CA ARG A 79 -3.58 9.39 2.24
C ARG A 79 -5.07 9.04 2.14
N VAL A 80 -5.79 9.17 3.25
CA VAL A 80 -7.25 9.04 3.27
C VAL A 80 -7.89 10.20 2.51
N MET A 81 -8.77 9.87 1.57
CA MET A 81 -9.53 10.82 0.76
C MET A 81 -11.00 10.86 1.15
N GLU A 82 -11.57 9.72 1.54
CA GLU A 82 -12.99 9.55 1.85
C GLU A 82 -13.17 8.49 2.94
N GLY A 83 -14.30 8.52 3.64
CA GLY A 83 -14.73 7.50 4.58
C GLY A 83 -14.08 7.55 5.97
N PRO A 84 -14.35 6.55 6.84
CA PRO A 84 -14.06 6.61 8.27
C PRO A 84 -12.62 6.24 8.67
N ALA A 85 -11.75 5.85 7.73
CA ALA A 85 -10.37 5.52 8.04
C ALA A 85 -9.65 6.72 8.71
N PRO A 86 -9.07 6.57 9.92
CA PRO A 86 -8.52 7.71 10.66
C PRO A 86 -7.13 8.13 10.17
N ARG A 87 -6.50 7.34 9.31
CA ARG A 87 -5.09 7.51 8.92
C ARG A 87 -4.76 6.82 7.60
N ARG A 88 -3.68 7.28 6.97
CA ARG A 88 -3.13 6.71 5.73
C ARG A 88 -2.76 5.22 5.88
N LEU A 89 -2.76 4.50 4.76
CA LEU A 89 -2.17 3.16 4.67
C LEU A 89 -0.66 3.23 4.93
N ALA A 90 -0.08 2.17 5.51
CA ALA A 90 1.37 2.07 5.63
C ALA A 90 1.98 1.80 4.26
N SER A 91 3.01 2.55 3.87
CA SER A 91 3.76 2.31 2.64
C SER A 91 4.84 1.26 2.86
N LEU A 92 5.13 0.46 1.84
CA LEU A 92 6.23 -0.49 1.82
C LEU A 92 7.23 -0.05 0.74
N PRO A 93 8.43 0.45 1.11
CA PRO A 93 9.41 0.87 0.13
C PRO A 93 9.82 -0.26 -0.81
N LEU A 94 9.92 0.04 -2.10
CA LEU A 94 10.33 -0.90 -3.13
C LEU A 94 11.65 -0.47 -3.78
N GLU A 95 12.38 -1.45 -4.30
CA GLU A 95 13.45 -1.24 -5.29
C GLU A 95 13.27 -2.23 -6.45
N ALA A 96 13.86 -1.94 -7.61
CA ALA A 96 13.87 -2.84 -8.75
C ALA A 96 15.30 -3.26 -9.07
N VAL A 97 15.54 -4.57 -9.09
CA VAL A 97 16.82 -5.19 -9.46
C VAL A 97 16.53 -6.27 -10.50
N ASP A 98 17.14 -6.15 -11.68
CA ASP A 98 16.97 -7.10 -12.80
C ASP A 98 15.49 -7.41 -13.11
N ASP A 99 14.66 -6.36 -13.19
CA ASP A 99 13.20 -6.42 -13.41
C ASP A 99 12.40 -7.14 -12.30
N VAL A 100 13.02 -7.47 -11.17
CA VAL A 100 12.38 -8.01 -9.97
C VAL A 100 12.15 -6.88 -8.97
N LEU A 101 10.93 -6.80 -8.42
CA LEU A 101 10.62 -5.92 -7.30
C LEU A 101 11.08 -6.55 -5.99
N LEU A 102 11.92 -5.81 -5.26
CA LEU A 102 12.35 -6.15 -3.92
C LEU A 102 11.76 -5.17 -2.91
N VAL A 103 11.60 -5.65 -1.67
CA VAL A 103 11.22 -4.81 -0.55
C VAL A 103 12.48 -4.13 -0.02
N ALA A 104 12.54 -2.80 -0.12
CA ALA A 104 13.72 -2.01 0.23
C ALA A 104 13.77 -1.58 1.71
N GLY A 105 12.73 -1.90 2.49
CA GLY A 105 12.65 -1.59 3.91
C GLY A 105 11.38 -2.08 4.58
N GLY A 106 11.27 -1.88 5.89
CA GLY A 106 10.04 -2.17 6.62
C GLY A 106 8.90 -1.19 6.27
N PHE A 107 7.68 -1.54 6.69
CA PHE A 107 6.54 -0.65 6.54
C PHE A 107 6.76 0.70 7.22
N ILE A 108 6.38 1.78 6.52
CA ILE A 108 6.41 3.14 7.03
C ILE A 108 4.99 3.55 7.41
N GLY A 109 4.70 3.41 8.71
CA GLY A 109 3.40 3.68 9.30
C GLY A 109 2.86 2.46 10.05
N LEU A 110 1.79 2.67 10.82
CA LEU A 110 1.14 1.59 11.57
C LEU A 110 0.33 0.69 10.62
N LEU A 111 0.26 -0.61 10.90
CA LEU A 111 -0.52 -1.55 10.09
C LEU A 111 -1.94 -1.70 10.62
N GLY A 112 -2.91 -1.86 9.71
CA GLY A 112 -4.31 -2.19 10.01
C GLY A 112 -5.05 -1.29 11.00
N ALA A 113 -6.13 -1.79 11.59
CA ALA A 113 -6.83 -1.06 12.64
C ALA A 113 -6.04 -1.13 13.95
N GLN A 114 -5.79 0.03 14.56
CA GLN A 114 -5.27 0.09 15.92
C GLN A 114 -6.48 0.06 16.86
N THR A 115 -6.51 -0.90 17.78
CA THR A 115 -7.48 -0.88 18.87
C THR A 115 -7.17 0.32 19.78
N PRO A 116 -8.17 1.07 20.27
CA PRO A 116 -7.98 1.96 21.41
C PRO A 116 -7.46 1.22 22.65
#